data_AF-A0A1J3JYS7-F1
#
_entry.id   AF-A0A1J3JYS7-F1
#
_cell.length_a   1.000
_cell.length_b   1.000
_cell.length_c   1.000
_cell.angle_alpha   90.00
_cell.angle_beta   90.00
_cell.angle_gamma   90.00
#
_symmetry.space_group_name_H-M   'P 1'
#
loop_
_entity.id
_entity.type
_entity.pdbx_description
1 polymer ?
#
loop_
_entity_poly.entity_id
_entity_poly.type
_entity_poly.pdbx_seq_one_letter_code
_entity_poly.pdbx_strand_id
1 'polypeptide(L)'
;MKDSDKARDWVKQNVQAYLPGTKIVAIVVGNEVLTSNQSALTAALFPAMQSIHAALVDCGLNKQIFVTTAHSLAILDVSYPPSATSFRRDLLGSLTPILDFHVKTGSPILINAYPFFAYEENPKHVSLDFVLFQPNQGFTDPGSNFHYDNMLFAQVDAVYHALDAVGISYKDVPIVVSETGWPSNGDPQEVGASCDNARKYNGNLIKMMMSKKMRTPIRPECDLSIFVFALFNENMKPGPTSERNYGLFNPDGTPVYSLGIKTSSGSGTSTSTSTSGTKNSTAGGGSSSGGYTGGSSAGGGGGVYTPGITENPSPDYMSISSAGGKGRFVVCVFFFLMLCIIKHRL
;
A
#
# COMPACT_ATOMS: atom_id res chain seq x y z
N MET A 1 7.74 -22.21 -4.69
CA MET A 1 9.20 -22.15 -4.45
C MET A 1 9.51 -22.73 -3.07
N LYS A 2 9.34 -24.05 -2.88
CA LYS A 2 9.54 -24.74 -1.59
C LYS A 2 10.99 -25.22 -1.38
N ASP A 3 11.77 -25.16 -2.45
CA ASP A 3 13.13 -25.67 -2.54
C ASP A 3 14.09 -24.55 -2.17
N SER A 4 14.94 -24.79 -1.16
CA SER A 4 15.84 -23.81 -0.59
C SER A 4 16.89 -23.31 -1.59
N ASP A 5 17.40 -24.19 -2.46
CA ASP A 5 18.40 -23.80 -3.45
C ASP A 5 17.76 -22.91 -4.52
N LYS A 6 16.55 -23.26 -4.96
CA LYS A 6 15.78 -22.42 -5.90
C LYS A 6 15.41 -21.07 -5.31
N ALA A 7 15.07 -21.01 -4.02
CA ALA A 7 14.78 -19.76 -3.33
C ALA A 7 16.03 -18.86 -3.25
N ARG A 8 17.18 -19.43 -2.90
CA ARG A 8 18.46 -18.72 -2.87
C ARG A 8 18.86 -18.17 -4.23
N ASP A 9 18.76 -18.99 -5.27
CA ASP A 9 19.07 -18.56 -6.64
C ASP A 9 18.13 -17.44 -7.09
N TRP A 10 16.84 -17.55 -6.76
CA TRP A 10 15.87 -16.51 -7.05
C TRP A 10 16.21 -15.19 -6.34
N VAL A 11 16.53 -15.22 -5.04
CA VAL A 11 16.91 -14.01 -4.27
C VAL A 11 18.16 -13.37 -4.86
N LYS A 12 19.19 -14.16 -5.21
CA LYS A 12 20.40 -13.64 -5.84
C LYS A 12 20.11 -12.94 -7.17
N GLN A 13 19.31 -13.57 -8.02
CA GLN A 13 19.04 -13.08 -9.38
C GLN A 13 18.07 -11.90 -9.41
N ASN A 14 17.07 -11.86 -8.52
CA ASN A 14 15.94 -10.92 -8.61
C ASN A 14 15.98 -9.83 -7.54
N VAL A 15 16.78 -10.00 -6.49
CA VAL A 15 16.90 -9.03 -5.39
C VAL A 15 18.32 -8.53 -5.29
N GLN A 16 19.27 -9.40 -4.95
CA GLN A 16 20.65 -8.99 -4.68
C GLN A 16 21.32 -8.32 -5.88
N ALA A 17 21.08 -8.82 -7.10
CA ALA A 17 21.63 -8.27 -8.33
C ALA A 17 21.23 -6.80 -8.61
N TYR A 18 20.17 -6.30 -7.98
CA TYR A 18 19.67 -4.93 -8.17
C TYR A 18 20.00 -4.01 -7.00
N LEU A 19 20.61 -4.52 -5.93
CA LEU A 19 21.01 -3.72 -4.79
C LEU A 19 22.42 -3.15 -4.97
N PRO A 20 22.70 -1.93 -4.49
CA PRO A 20 21.76 -0.97 -3.88
C PRO A 20 21.04 -0.07 -4.91
N GLY A 21 21.18 -0.33 -6.22
CA GLY A 21 20.64 0.53 -7.29
C GLY A 21 19.11 0.67 -7.29
N THR A 22 18.39 -0.29 -6.71
CA THR A 22 16.94 -0.25 -6.48
C THR A 22 16.67 -0.41 -4.99
N LYS A 23 15.81 0.45 -4.40
CA LYS A 23 15.40 0.32 -3.01
C LYS A 23 14.32 -0.76 -2.87
N ILE A 24 14.72 -2.00 -2.65
CA ILE A 24 13.82 -3.11 -2.36
C ILE A 24 13.63 -3.19 -0.85
N VAL A 25 12.37 -3.23 -0.38
CA VAL A 25 12.02 -3.28 1.05
C VAL A 25 11.16 -4.47 1.44
N ALA A 26 10.53 -5.12 0.46
CA ALA A 26 9.68 -6.27 0.71
C ALA A 26 9.67 -7.21 -0.51
N ILE A 27 9.48 -8.50 -0.23
CA ILE A 27 9.11 -9.52 -1.21
C ILE A 27 7.73 -10.04 -0.83
N VAL A 28 6.79 -9.97 -1.78
CA VAL A 28 5.42 -10.44 -1.56
C VAL A 28 5.24 -11.78 -2.26
N VAL A 29 5.19 -12.82 -1.43
CA VAL A 29 5.05 -14.20 -1.88
C VAL A 29 3.55 -14.49 -1.99
N GLY A 30 3.04 -14.57 -3.21
CA GLY A 30 1.62 -14.77 -3.48
C GLY A 30 0.78 -13.49 -3.37
N ASN A 31 -0.30 -13.46 -4.14
CA ASN A 31 -1.34 -12.43 -4.08
C ASN A 31 -2.71 -13.12 -4.03
N GLU A 32 -3.46 -12.89 -2.95
CA GLU A 32 -4.81 -13.44 -2.72
C GLU A 32 -4.91 -14.98 -2.80
N VAL A 33 -3.82 -15.66 -2.48
CA VAL A 33 -3.69 -17.12 -2.67
C VAL A 33 -4.70 -17.90 -1.84
N LEU A 34 -4.97 -17.50 -0.60
CA LEU A 34 -5.87 -18.23 0.31
C LEU A 34 -7.33 -18.21 -0.14
N THR A 35 -7.71 -17.20 -0.92
CA THR A 35 -9.06 -17.05 -1.50
C THR A 35 -9.09 -17.46 -2.97
N SER A 36 -7.97 -17.94 -3.50
CA SER A 36 -7.90 -18.54 -4.83
C SER A 36 -8.41 -19.98 -4.78
N ASN A 37 -9.07 -20.43 -5.84
CA ASN A 37 -9.50 -21.83 -5.99
C ASN A 37 -8.33 -22.77 -6.37
N GLN A 38 -7.10 -22.50 -5.88
CA GLN A 38 -5.88 -23.17 -6.28
C GLN A 38 -5.18 -23.83 -5.08
N SER A 39 -5.68 -24.99 -4.65
CA SER A 39 -5.19 -25.70 -3.45
C SER A 39 -3.69 -25.97 -3.44
N ALA A 40 -3.09 -26.20 -4.62
CA ALA A 40 -1.64 -26.38 -4.75
C ALA A 40 -0.85 -25.12 -4.37
N LEU A 41 -1.36 -23.92 -4.70
CA LEU A 41 -0.75 -22.66 -4.30
C LEU A 41 -0.94 -22.38 -2.82
N THR A 42 -2.14 -22.62 -2.29
CA THR A 42 -2.44 -22.51 -0.84
C THR A 42 -1.47 -23.37 -0.04
N ALA A 43 -1.29 -24.64 -0.42
CA ALA A 43 -0.34 -25.55 0.21
C ALA A 43 1.14 -25.20 -0.04
N ALA A 44 1.44 -24.26 -0.94
CA ALA A 44 2.79 -23.81 -1.26
C ALA A 44 3.16 -22.45 -0.69
N LEU A 45 2.17 -21.66 -0.27
CA LEU A 45 2.36 -20.28 0.17
C LEU A 45 3.32 -20.17 1.36
N PHE A 46 2.96 -20.78 2.49
CA PHE A 46 3.75 -20.64 3.71
C PHE A 46 5.16 -21.24 3.59
N PRO A 47 5.36 -22.45 3.04
CA PRO A 47 6.71 -22.95 2.78
C PRO A 47 7.54 -22.04 1.87
N ALA A 48 6.93 -21.40 0.86
CA ALA A 48 7.65 -20.46 -0.01
C ALA A 48 8.05 -19.18 0.72
N MET A 49 7.22 -18.65 1.62
CA MET A 49 7.58 -17.53 2.49
C MET A 49 8.80 -17.88 3.36
N GLN A 50 8.78 -19.06 3.98
CA GLN A 50 9.90 -19.54 4.80
C GLN A 50 11.19 -19.69 3.98
N SER A 51 11.13 -20.30 2.79
CA SER A 51 12.31 -20.47 1.93
C SER A 51 12.90 -19.14 1.45
N ILE A 52 12.06 -18.17 1.06
CA ILE A 52 12.53 -16.84 0.66
C ILE A 52 13.15 -16.10 1.86
N HIS A 53 12.53 -16.17 3.04
CA HIS A 53 13.08 -15.54 4.23
C HIS A 53 14.44 -16.13 4.61
N ALA A 54 14.58 -17.47 4.60
CA ALA A 54 15.86 -18.14 4.84
C ALA A 54 16.93 -17.69 3.82
N ALA A 55 16.58 -17.61 2.54
CA ALA A 55 17.50 -17.11 1.51
C ALA A 55 17.92 -15.65 1.75
N LEU A 56 17.03 -14.78 2.23
CA LEU A 56 17.38 -13.42 2.63
C LEU A 56 18.31 -13.39 3.85
N VAL A 57 18.10 -14.28 4.83
CA VAL A 57 18.99 -14.42 6.00
C VAL A 57 20.40 -14.83 5.55
N ASP A 58 20.50 -15.83 4.67
CA ASP A 58 21.78 -16.31 4.12
C ASP A 58 22.55 -15.22 3.37
N CYS A 59 21.81 -14.33 2.68
CA CYS A 59 22.37 -13.16 1.99
C CYS A 59 22.62 -11.95 2.91
N GLY A 60 22.26 -12.01 4.20
CA GLY A 60 22.35 -10.87 5.14
C GLY A 60 21.38 -9.72 4.84
N LEU A 61 20.31 -9.97 4.09
CA LEU A 61 19.35 -8.97 3.62
C LEU A 61 18.05 -8.92 4.45
N ASN A 62 17.81 -9.88 5.34
CA ASN A 62 16.58 -10.00 6.12
C ASN A 62 16.32 -8.84 7.11
N LYS A 63 17.33 -8.00 7.40
CA LYS A 63 17.16 -6.78 8.20
C LYS A 63 16.65 -5.58 7.39
N GLN A 64 16.77 -5.63 6.07
CA GLN A 64 16.37 -4.56 5.16
C GLN A 64 15.11 -4.92 4.36
N ILE A 65 14.91 -6.20 4.08
CA ILE A 65 13.87 -6.69 3.19
C ILE A 65 12.98 -7.66 3.95
N PHE A 66 11.71 -7.30 4.09
CA PHE A 66 10.70 -8.16 4.70
C PHE A 66 10.15 -9.18 3.71
N VAL A 67 9.71 -10.33 4.22
CA VAL A 67 8.90 -11.28 3.46
C VAL A 67 7.46 -11.20 3.97
N THR A 68 6.52 -11.07 3.04
CA THR A 68 5.10 -10.97 3.34
C THR A 68 4.26 -11.63 2.25
N THR A 69 2.94 -11.60 2.37
CA THR A 69 1.96 -12.05 1.39
C THR A 69 0.76 -11.10 1.40
N ALA A 70 0.11 -10.91 0.25
CA ALA A 70 -1.06 -10.05 0.14
C ALA A 70 -2.35 -10.86 0.18
N HIS A 71 -3.32 -10.40 0.98
CA HIS A 71 -4.60 -11.07 1.17
C HIS A 71 -5.76 -10.22 0.65
N SER A 72 -6.72 -10.87 -0.02
CA SER A 72 -8.05 -10.30 -0.22
C SER A 72 -8.77 -10.21 1.13
N LEU A 73 -9.65 -9.22 1.32
CA LEU A 73 -10.55 -9.20 2.48
C LEU A 73 -11.52 -10.38 2.52
N ALA A 74 -11.65 -11.17 1.45
CA ALA A 74 -12.42 -12.42 1.43
C ALA A 74 -11.83 -13.54 2.32
N ILE A 75 -10.71 -13.28 3.02
CA ILE A 75 -10.25 -14.13 4.14
C ILE A 75 -11.09 -13.96 5.41
N LEU A 76 -11.93 -12.92 5.49
CA LEU A 76 -12.83 -12.64 6.60
C LEU A 76 -14.17 -13.35 6.38
N ASP A 77 -14.84 -13.73 7.48
CA ASP A 77 -16.17 -14.36 7.48
C ASP A 77 -17.25 -13.30 7.77
N VAL A 78 -17.27 -12.82 9.02
CA VAL A 78 -17.99 -11.62 9.42
C VAL A 78 -17.04 -10.44 9.22
N SER A 79 -17.51 -9.37 8.57
CA SER A 79 -16.73 -8.14 8.33
C SER A 79 -17.45 -6.85 8.76
N TYR A 80 -18.68 -6.97 9.26
CA TYR A 80 -19.46 -5.86 9.81
C TYR A 80 -20.30 -6.30 11.02
N PRO A 81 -20.33 -5.50 12.11
CA PRO A 81 -19.51 -4.29 12.30
C PRO A 81 -18.03 -4.68 12.56
N PRO A 82 -17.04 -3.80 12.37
CA PRO A 82 -15.61 -4.14 12.47
C PRO A 82 -15.22 -4.91 13.73
N SER A 83 -15.79 -4.58 14.89
CA SER A 83 -15.52 -5.28 16.17
C SER A 83 -15.97 -6.73 16.22
N ALA A 84 -16.88 -7.15 15.35
CA ALA A 84 -17.37 -8.53 15.25
C ALA A 84 -16.58 -9.36 14.23
N THR A 85 -15.56 -8.78 13.61
CA THR A 85 -14.86 -9.42 12.49
C THR A 85 -14.08 -10.65 12.95
N SER A 86 -14.15 -11.71 12.16
CA SER A 86 -13.35 -12.92 12.36
C SER A 86 -12.82 -13.43 11.03
N PHE A 87 -11.64 -14.07 11.05
CA PHE A 87 -11.18 -14.85 9.91
C PHE A 87 -12.10 -16.03 9.63
N ARG A 88 -12.19 -16.41 8.36
CA ARG A 88 -12.86 -17.62 7.91
C ARG A 88 -12.27 -18.86 8.57
N ARG A 89 -13.15 -19.66 9.20
CA ARG A 89 -12.76 -20.87 9.94
C ARG A 89 -12.04 -21.89 9.06
N ASP A 90 -12.44 -22.02 7.80
CA ASP A 90 -11.83 -22.96 6.85
C ASP A 90 -10.41 -22.55 6.43
N LEU A 91 -10.05 -21.26 6.57
CA LEU A 91 -8.72 -20.75 6.26
C LEU A 91 -7.76 -20.76 7.45
N LEU A 92 -8.26 -20.87 8.69
CA LEU A 92 -7.44 -20.73 9.91
C LEU A 92 -6.23 -21.68 9.95
N GLY A 93 -6.36 -22.91 9.43
CA GLY A 93 -5.26 -23.86 9.37
C GLY A 93 -4.09 -23.41 8.49
N SER A 94 -4.35 -22.63 7.44
CA SER A 94 -3.32 -22.04 6.58
C SER A 94 -2.89 -20.65 7.04
N LEU A 95 -3.82 -19.87 7.57
CA LEU A 95 -3.60 -18.47 7.92
C LEU A 95 -2.82 -18.32 9.24
N THR A 96 -3.15 -19.09 10.29
CA THR A 96 -2.51 -18.92 11.61
C THR A 96 -0.98 -19.07 11.56
N PRO A 97 -0.39 -20.07 10.86
CA PRO A 97 1.08 -20.15 10.72
C PRO A 97 1.70 -18.96 9.98
N ILE A 98 0.98 -18.34 9.04
CA ILE A 98 1.42 -17.14 8.33
C ILE A 98 1.40 -15.93 9.26
N LEU A 99 0.34 -15.78 10.07
CA LEU A 99 0.24 -14.72 11.08
C LEU A 99 1.35 -14.82 12.13
N ASP A 100 1.62 -16.03 12.64
CA ASP A 100 2.75 -16.28 13.55
C ASP A 100 4.10 -15.89 12.93
N PHE A 101 4.26 -16.10 11.63
CA PHE A 101 5.47 -15.71 10.91
C PHE A 101 5.62 -14.19 10.82
N HIS A 102 4.53 -13.46 10.60
CA HIS A 102 4.53 -12.00 10.64
C HIS A 102 4.98 -11.48 12.02
N VAL A 103 4.41 -12.01 13.10
CA VAL A 103 4.81 -11.68 14.48
C VAL A 103 6.30 -11.97 14.72
N LYS A 104 6.77 -13.17 14.36
CA LYS A 104 8.16 -13.61 14.59
C LYS A 104 9.20 -12.81 13.80
N THR A 105 8.84 -12.35 12.60
CA THR A 105 9.76 -11.63 11.71
C THR A 105 9.59 -10.11 11.77
N GLY A 106 8.55 -9.62 12.44
CA GLY A 106 8.17 -8.21 12.45
C GLY A 106 7.70 -7.71 11.07
N SER A 107 7.29 -8.60 10.16
CA SER A 107 6.86 -8.21 8.83
C SER A 107 5.38 -7.79 8.82
N PRO A 108 4.99 -6.80 7.99
CA PRO A 108 3.60 -6.37 7.89
C PRO A 108 2.72 -7.44 7.25
N ILE A 109 1.44 -7.43 7.59
CA ILE A 109 0.37 -8.10 6.84
C ILE A 109 -0.11 -7.16 5.73
N LEU A 110 -0.18 -7.67 4.51
CA LEU A 110 -0.67 -6.90 3.36
C LEU A 110 -2.11 -7.28 3.05
N ILE A 111 -2.97 -6.29 2.88
CA ILE A 111 -4.37 -6.47 2.50
C ILE A 111 -4.72 -5.69 1.24
N ASN A 112 -5.51 -6.31 0.38
CA ASN A 112 -6.15 -5.69 -0.76
C ASN A 112 -7.56 -5.28 -0.32
N ALA A 113 -7.76 -3.98 -0.10
CA ALA A 113 -8.95 -3.43 0.51
C ALA A 113 -9.66 -2.49 -0.46
N TYR A 114 -10.85 -2.87 -0.91
CA TYR A 114 -11.61 -2.15 -1.93
C TYR A 114 -13.01 -1.81 -1.40
N PRO A 115 -13.24 -0.56 -0.94
CA PRO A 115 -14.57 -0.06 -0.64
C PRO A 115 -15.54 -0.13 -1.83
N PHE A 116 -15.01 -0.12 -3.06
CA PHE A 116 -15.80 -0.28 -4.30
C PHE A 116 -16.69 -1.53 -4.26
N PHE A 117 -16.15 -2.71 -3.96
CA PHE A 117 -16.92 -3.96 -3.99
C PHE A 117 -18.06 -3.98 -2.97
N ALA A 118 -17.86 -3.38 -1.78
CA ALA A 118 -18.93 -3.26 -0.79
C ALA A 118 -20.08 -2.36 -1.28
N TYR A 119 -19.75 -1.28 -1.98
CA TYR A 119 -20.76 -0.41 -2.59
C TYR A 119 -21.45 -1.06 -3.79
N GLU A 120 -20.69 -1.72 -4.66
CA GLU A 120 -21.21 -2.44 -5.83
C GLU A 120 -22.24 -3.50 -5.42
N GLU A 121 -21.92 -4.31 -4.40
CA GLU A 121 -22.80 -5.37 -3.91
C GLU A 121 -24.07 -4.82 -3.24
N ASN A 122 -23.97 -3.70 -2.53
CA ASN A 122 -25.08 -3.17 -1.75
C ASN A 122 -25.22 -1.63 -1.78
N PRO A 123 -25.48 -1.04 -2.96
CA PRO A 123 -25.49 0.42 -3.14
C PRO A 123 -26.67 1.12 -2.45
N LYS A 124 -27.67 0.36 -2.00
CA LYS A 124 -28.83 0.88 -1.27
C LYS A 124 -28.56 1.10 0.21
N HIS A 125 -27.60 0.37 0.78
CA HIS A 125 -27.31 0.41 2.21
C HIS A 125 -25.90 0.93 2.51
N VAL A 126 -24.97 0.79 1.56
CA VAL A 126 -23.64 1.39 1.65
C VAL A 126 -23.69 2.79 1.04
N SER A 127 -23.47 3.81 1.87
CA SER A 127 -23.43 5.19 1.40
C SER A 127 -22.27 5.42 0.44
N LEU A 128 -22.55 6.03 -0.72
CA LEU A 128 -21.51 6.41 -1.68
C LEU A 128 -20.52 7.42 -1.06
N ASP A 129 -21.00 8.35 -0.25
CA ASP A 129 -20.14 9.34 0.41
C ASP A 129 -19.16 8.68 1.39
N PHE A 130 -19.61 7.63 2.10
CA PHE A 130 -18.80 6.88 3.06
C PHE A 130 -17.67 6.10 2.39
N VAL A 131 -17.88 5.56 1.19
CA VAL A 131 -16.85 4.82 0.44
C VAL A 131 -15.96 5.72 -0.41
N LEU A 132 -16.36 6.98 -0.67
CA LEU A 132 -15.60 7.95 -1.48
C LEU A 132 -14.85 9.00 -0.65
N PHE A 133 -14.75 8.83 0.68
CA PHE A 133 -14.14 9.81 1.60
C PHE A 133 -14.78 11.20 1.50
N GLN A 134 -16.10 11.26 1.27
CA GLN A 134 -16.85 12.52 1.24
C GLN A 134 -17.46 12.79 2.63
N PRO A 135 -17.82 14.05 2.95
CA PRO A 135 -18.50 14.36 4.20
C PRO A 135 -19.77 13.53 4.37
N ASN A 136 -19.85 12.77 5.46
CA ASN A 136 -20.97 11.91 5.80
C ASN A 136 -21.07 11.79 7.34
N GLN A 137 -22.12 11.13 7.83
CA GLN A 137 -22.33 10.96 9.29
C GLN A 137 -21.47 9.85 9.90
N GLY A 138 -20.80 9.03 9.08
CA GLY A 138 -20.09 7.84 9.52
C GLY A 138 -20.99 6.85 10.23
N PHE A 139 -20.37 5.95 11.00
CA PHE A 139 -21.06 5.17 12.01
C PHE A 139 -20.14 4.91 13.20
N THR A 140 -20.74 4.66 14.36
CA THR A 140 -20.01 4.21 15.56
C THR A 140 -20.19 2.71 15.69
N ASP A 141 -19.09 1.97 15.67
CA ASP A 141 -19.07 0.53 15.86
C ASP A 141 -19.51 0.19 17.31
N PRO A 142 -20.54 -0.65 17.49
CA PRO A 142 -21.15 -0.87 18.81
C PRO A 142 -20.29 -1.69 19.76
N GLY A 143 -19.37 -2.52 19.27
CA GLY A 143 -18.54 -3.39 20.11
C GLY A 143 -17.27 -2.71 20.62
N SER A 144 -16.68 -1.81 19.83
CA SER A 144 -15.44 -1.09 20.14
C SER A 144 -15.64 0.38 20.49
N ASN A 145 -16.81 0.95 20.16
CA ASN A 145 -17.12 2.38 20.24
C ASN A 145 -16.24 3.27 19.35
N PHE A 146 -15.52 2.69 18.39
CA PHE A 146 -14.79 3.46 17.38
C PHE A 146 -15.74 4.07 16.36
N HIS A 147 -15.50 5.33 16.01
CA HIS A 147 -16.23 6.03 14.97
C HIS A 147 -15.47 5.96 13.65
N TYR A 148 -16.14 5.51 12.60
CA TYR A 148 -15.59 5.43 11.25
C TYR A 148 -16.32 6.41 10.35
N ASP A 149 -15.58 7.34 9.76
CA ASP A 149 -16.06 8.30 8.77
C ASP A 149 -15.85 7.82 7.32
N ASN A 150 -15.10 6.74 7.13
CA ASN A 150 -14.86 6.11 5.84
C ASN A 150 -14.72 4.58 5.92
N MET A 151 -15.08 3.91 4.83
CA MET A 151 -15.07 2.45 4.74
C MET A 151 -13.66 1.85 4.81
N LEU A 152 -12.65 2.50 4.22
CA LEU A 152 -11.30 1.94 4.14
C LEU A 152 -10.70 1.75 5.54
N PHE A 153 -10.91 2.71 6.44
CA PHE A 153 -10.46 2.58 7.83
C PHE A 153 -11.24 1.50 8.58
N ALA A 154 -12.55 1.39 8.35
CA ALA A 154 -13.36 0.31 8.91
C ALA A 154 -12.88 -1.08 8.43
N GLN A 155 -12.50 -1.22 7.17
CA GLN A 155 -11.97 -2.47 6.60
C GLN A 155 -10.59 -2.83 7.18
N VAL A 156 -9.71 -1.85 7.39
CA VAL A 156 -8.40 -2.08 8.02
C VAL A 156 -8.56 -2.49 9.48
N ASP A 157 -9.41 -1.78 10.23
CA ASP A 157 -9.65 -2.08 11.64
C ASP A 157 -10.43 -3.39 11.86
N ALA A 158 -11.28 -3.78 10.91
CA ALA A 158 -11.87 -5.12 10.89
C ALA A 158 -10.79 -6.21 10.89
N VAL A 159 -9.70 -6.05 10.11
CA VAL A 159 -8.60 -7.02 10.11
C VAL A 159 -7.83 -7.00 11.45
N TYR A 160 -7.65 -5.83 12.07
CA TYR A 160 -7.07 -5.77 13.42
C TYR A 160 -7.94 -6.48 14.47
N HIS A 161 -9.27 -6.33 14.40
CA HIS A 161 -10.18 -7.10 15.26
C HIS A 161 -10.12 -8.60 14.98
N ALA A 162 -9.99 -9.01 13.72
CA ALA A 162 -9.82 -10.43 13.37
C ALA A 162 -8.51 -11.02 13.92
N LEU A 163 -7.42 -10.23 13.96
CA LEU A 163 -6.16 -10.61 14.61
C LEU A 163 -6.33 -10.79 16.12
N ASP A 164 -7.01 -9.86 16.78
CA ASP A 164 -7.30 -9.94 18.22
C ASP A 164 -8.12 -11.20 18.56
N ALA A 165 -9.10 -11.54 17.71
CA ALA A 165 -9.92 -12.75 17.85
C ALA A 165 -9.13 -14.07 17.77
N VAL A 166 -7.92 -14.06 17.20
CA VAL A 166 -6.99 -15.21 17.18
C VAL A 166 -5.79 -15.02 18.13
N GLY A 167 -5.86 -14.03 19.02
CA GLY A 167 -4.87 -13.80 20.07
C GLY A 167 -3.62 -13.03 19.64
N ILE A 168 -3.68 -12.29 18.53
CA ILE A 168 -2.58 -11.45 18.04
C ILE A 168 -2.91 -9.98 18.28
N SER A 169 -2.07 -9.27 19.03
CA SER A 169 -2.29 -7.85 19.26
C SER A 169 -2.02 -7.05 17.99
N TYR A 170 -2.86 -6.04 17.72
CA TYR A 170 -2.64 -5.06 16.65
C TYR A 170 -1.30 -4.29 16.79
N LYS A 171 -0.69 -4.30 17.98
CA LYS A 171 0.64 -3.71 18.24
C LYS A 171 1.79 -4.57 17.75
N ASP A 172 1.57 -5.89 17.62
CA ASP A 172 2.61 -6.84 17.25
C ASP A 172 2.83 -6.90 15.74
N VAL A 173 1.80 -6.57 14.94
CA VAL A 173 1.87 -6.67 13.48
C VAL A 173 1.21 -5.46 12.80
N PRO A 174 1.94 -4.69 11.97
CA PRO A 174 1.35 -3.63 11.18
C PRO A 174 0.60 -4.17 9.96
N ILE A 175 -0.49 -3.50 9.60
CA ILE A 175 -1.21 -3.70 8.34
C ILE A 175 -0.76 -2.66 7.32
N VAL A 176 -0.56 -3.10 6.08
CA VAL A 176 -0.35 -2.26 4.90
C VAL A 176 -1.45 -2.56 3.90
N VAL A 177 -2.05 -1.52 3.31
CA VAL A 177 -2.99 -1.70 2.20
C VAL A 177 -2.17 -1.83 0.93
N SER A 178 -2.00 -3.06 0.43
CA SER A 178 -1.21 -3.37 -0.77
C SER A 178 -1.93 -3.05 -2.07
N GLU A 179 -3.27 -3.01 -2.04
CA GLU A 179 -4.06 -2.57 -3.16
C GLU A 179 -5.35 -1.90 -2.68
N THR A 180 -5.66 -0.75 -3.25
CA THR A 180 -6.97 -0.12 -3.15
C THR A 180 -7.17 0.83 -4.33
N GLY A 181 -8.39 0.94 -4.83
CA GLY A 181 -8.69 1.76 -6.00
C GLY A 181 -10.17 1.76 -6.32
N TRP A 182 -10.52 2.46 -7.39
CA TRP A 182 -11.90 2.55 -7.87
C TRP A 182 -11.91 2.60 -9.40
N PRO A 183 -12.69 1.74 -10.08
CA PRO A 183 -12.69 1.65 -11.53
C PRO A 183 -13.40 2.84 -12.18
N SER A 184 -12.82 3.38 -13.25
CA SER A 184 -13.37 4.52 -14.00
C SER A 184 -14.46 4.13 -14.99
N ASN A 185 -14.61 2.85 -15.26
CA ASN A 185 -15.62 2.29 -16.15
C ASN A 185 -15.88 0.84 -15.77
N GLY A 186 -17.09 0.34 -15.97
CA GLY A 186 -17.47 -1.03 -15.63
C GLY A 186 -18.62 -1.53 -16.50
N ASP A 187 -18.96 -2.81 -16.34
CA ASP A 187 -20.14 -3.41 -16.96
C ASP A 187 -21.42 -2.79 -16.35
N PRO A 188 -22.59 -2.91 -17.01
CA PRO A 188 -23.82 -2.26 -16.53
C PRO A 188 -24.24 -2.63 -15.10
N GLN A 189 -23.78 -3.79 -14.60
CA GLN A 189 -24.08 -4.29 -13.26
C GLN A 189 -23.08 -3.79 -12.20
N GLU A 190 -21.93 -3.24 -12.60
CA GLU A 190 -20.87 -2.77 -11.70
C GLU A 190 -21.21 -1.36 -11.17
N VAL A 191 -22.25 -1.29 -10.33
CA VAL A 191 -22.80 -0.03 -9.84
C VAL A 191 -21.71 0.79 -9.13
N GLY A 192 -21.55 2.04 -9.57
CA GLY A 192 -20.57 2.97 -9.01
C GLY A 192 -19.27 3.07 -9.81
N ALA A 193 -18.98 2.15 -10.74
CA ALA A 193 -17.86 2.25 -11.65
C ALA A 193 -18.06 3.43 -12.62
N SER A 194 -17.32 4.52 -12.43
CA SER A 194 -17.41 5.72 -13.26
C SER A 194 -16.20 6.62 -13.06
N CYS A 195 -15.84 7.39 -14.09
CA CYS A 195 -14.74 8.34 -14.01
C CYS A 195 -14.90 9.34 -12.86
N ASP A 196 -16.12 9.80 -12.56
CA ASP A 196 -16.34 10.77 -11.49
C ASP A 196 -16.09 10.16 -10.09
N ASN A 197 -16.58 8.94 -9.86
CA ASN A 197 -16.34 8.24 -8.59
C ASN A 197 -14.87 7.83 -8.45
N ALA A 198 -14.23 7.34 -9.51
CA ALA A 198 -12.80 7.00 -9.50
C ALA A 198 -11.94 8.23 -9.17
N ARG A 199 -12.25 9.37 -9.80
CA ARG A 199 -11.62 10.66 -9.51
C ARG A 199 -11.81 11.09 -8.05
N LYS A 200 -13.01 10.92 -7.49
CA LYS A 200 -13.30 11.24 -6.09
C LYS A 200 -12.54 10.33 -5.14
N TYR A 201 -12.63 9.00 -5.32
CA TYR A 201 -11.99 8.02 -4.47
C TYR A 201 -10.47 8.22 -4.43
N ASN A 202 -9.81 8.09 -5.59
CA ASN A 202 -8.35 8.18 -5.69
C ASN A 202 -7.85 9.60 -5.36
N GLY A 203 -8.56 10.64 -5.80
CA GLY A 203 -8.19 12.03 -5.50
C GLY A 203 -8.29 12.37 -4.01
N ASN A 204 -9.32 11.89 -3.31
CA ASN A 204 -9.47 12.12 -1.86
C ASN A 204 -8.47 11.28 -1.07
N LEU A 205 -8.30 10.00 -1.42
CA LEU A 205 -7.31 9.11 -0.81
C LEU A 205 -5.91 9.73 -0.88
N ILE A 206 -5.49 10.18 -2.06
CA ILE A 206 -4.19 10.82 -2.26
C ILE A 206 -4.06 12.11 -1.43
N LYS A 207 -5.10 12.95 -1.37
CA LYS A 207 -5.08 14.15 -0.53
C LYS A 207 -4.92 13.80 0.96
N MET A 208 -5.57 12.75 1.43
CA MET A 208 -5.44 12.28 2.81
C MET A 208 -4.03 11.76 3.10
N MET A 209 -3.45 10.98 2.17
CA MET A 209 -2.07 10.51 2.23
C MET A 209 -1.09 11.69 2.30
N MET A 210 -1.21 12.68 1.42
CA MET A 210 -0.36 13.88 1.40
C MET A 210 -0.53 14.75 2.66
N SER A 211 -1.69 14.70 3.30
CA SER A 211 -1.97 15.46 4.53
C SER A 211 -1.52 14.74 5.80
N LYS A 212 -0.92 13.55 5.71
CA LYS A 212 -0.53 12.68 6.85
C LYS A 212 -1.70 12.42 7.82
N LYS A 213 -2.88 12.17 7.25
CA LYS A 213 -4.13 11.86 7.98
C LYS A 213 -4.60 10.41 7.76
N MET A 214 -3.67 9.51 7.44
CA MET A 214 -3.99 8.11 7.17
C MET A 214 -3.94 7.30 8.46
N ARG A 215 -4.83 7.59 9.42
CA ARG A 215 -4.82 6.94 10.74
C ARG A 215 -6.16 6.32 11.02
N THR A 216 -6.17 5.04 11.34
CA THR A 216 -7.41 4.35 11.69
C THR A 216 -7.75 4.57 13.16
N PRO A 217 -9.04 4.45 13.56
CA PRO A 217 -9.44 4.54 14.96
C PRO A 217 -8.68 3.63 15.94
N ILE A 218 -8.33 2.39 15.55
CA ILE A 218 -7.52 1.48 16.39
C ILE A 218 -6.07 1.95 16.53
N ARG A 219 -5.51 2.60 15.49
CA ARG A 219 -4.10 3.05 15.45
C ARG A 219 -3.98 4.54 15.13
N PRO A 220 -4.48 5.42 16.01
CA PRO A 220 -4.44 6.87 15.81
C PRO A 220 -3.02 7.46 15.81
N GLU A 221 -2.03 6.71 16.32
CA GLU A 221 -0.63 7.14 16.43
C GLU A 221 0.25 6.74 15.23
N CYS A 222 -0.24 5.88 14.33
CA CYS A 222 0.54 5.36 13.20
C CYS A 222 -0.12 5.68 11.86
N ASP A 223 0.65 6.25 10.92
CA ASP A 223 0.16 6.43 9.55
C ASP A 223 0.13 5.08 8.80
N LEU A 224 -1.02 4.76 8.23
CA LEU A 224 -1.29 3.61 7.39
C LEU A 224 -0.60 3.79 6.03
N SER A 225 0.21 2.80 5.67
CA SER A 225 0.85 2.75 4.35
C SER A 225 -0.10 2.13 3.32
N ILE A 226 -0.23 2.79 2.17
CA ILE A 226 -1.19 2.42 1.12
C ILE A 226 -0.52 2.45 -0.25
N PHE A 227 -0.86 1.44 -1.07
CA PHE A 227 -0.52 1.34 -2.48
C PHE A 227 -1.79 1.47 -3.32
N VAL A 228 -1.86 2.52 -4.14
CA VAL A 228 -3.01 2.76 -5.02
C VAL A 228 -2.94 1.80 -6.20
N PHE A 229 -4.03 1.06 -6.42
CA PHE A 229 -4.24 0.19 -7.57
C PHE A 229 -5.07 0.92 -8.63
N ALA A 230 -4.58 1.17 -9.84
CA ALA A 230 -3.22 0.92 -10.32
C ALA A 230 -2.71 2.10 -11.16
N LEU A 231 -1.44 2.08 -11.54
CA LEU A 231 -0.87 3.18 -12.32
C LEU A 231 -1.54 3.32 -13.69
N PHE A 232 -1.75 2.21 -14.40
CA PHE A 232 -2.26 2.22 -15.76
C PHE A 232 -3.53 1.39 -15.91
N ASN A 233 -4.36 1.75 -16.88
CA ASN A 233 -5.39 0.85 -17.40
C ASN A 233 -4.72 -0.36 -18.08
N GLU A 234 -5.09 -1.57 -17.65
CA GLU A 234 -4.48 -2.81 -18.12
C GLU A 234 -5.45 -3.57 -19.04
N ASN A 235 -5.39 -3.28 -20.34
CA ASN A 235 -6.34 -3.80 -21.33
C ASN A 235 -6.37 -5.34 -21.49
N MET A 236 -5.35 -6.05 -20.99
CA MET A 236 -5.26 -7.51 -21.04
C MET A 236 -5.78 -8.20 -19.76
N LYS A 237 -6.28 -7.44 -18.77
CA LYS A 237 -6.86 -8.05 -17.56
C LYS A 237 -8.15 -8.83 -17.91
N PRO A 238 -8.27 -10.11 -17.49
CA PRO A 238 -9.49 -10.87 -17.66
C PRO A 238 -10.57 -10.40 -16.68
N GLY A 239 -11.80 -10.87 -16.87
CA GLY A 239 -12.92 -10.53 -16.00
C GLY A 239 -13.75 -9.34 -16.51
N PRO A 240 -14.51 -8.69 -15.61
CA PRO A 240 -15.45 -7.63 -15.98
C PRO A 240 -14.74 -6.39 -16.54
N THR A 241 -15.52 -5.44 -17.04
CA THR A 241 -14.96 -4.19 -17.60
C THR A 241 -14.20 -3.35 -16.59
N SER A 242 -14.59 -3.34 -15.32
CA SER A 242 -13.84 -2.66 -14.26
C SER A 242 -12.37 -3.05 -14.19
N GLU A 243 -12.04 -4.33 -14.36
CA GLU A 243 -10.67 -4.84 -14.25
C GLU A 243 -9.70 -4.17 -15.22
N ARG A 244 -10.19 -3.68 -16.38
CA ARG A 244 -9.37 -2.98 -17.38
C ARG A 244 -9.28 -1.47 -17.16
N ASN A 245 -9.97 -0.94 -16.14
CA ASN A 245 -10.24 0.48 -15.95
C ASN A 245 -9.93 1.01 -14.53
N TYR A 246 -9.01 0.38 -13.79
CA TYR A 246 -8.54 0.88 -12.48
C TYR A 246 -7.41 1.92 -12.56
N GLY A 247 -6.89 2.19 -13.75
CA GLY A 247 -5.73 3.05 -13.95
C GLY A 247 -5.96 4.50 -13.54
N LEU A 248 -4.94 5.09 -12.93
CA LEU A 248 -4.83 6.55 -12.81
C LEU A 248 -4.52 7.18 -14.18
N PHE A 249 -3.79 6.45 -15.03
CA PHE A 249 -3.38 6.86 -16.38
C PHE A 249 -3.79 5.84 -17.44
N ASN A 250 -3.97 6.31 -18.66
CA ASN A 250 -4.04 5.47 -19.84
C ASN A 250 -2.64 4.90 -20.17
N PRO A 251 -2.55 3.85 -21.01
CA PRO A 251 -1.25 3.28 -21.41
C PRO A 251 -0.30 4.27 -22.09
N ASP A 252 -0.81 5.35 -22.68
CA ASP A 252 -0.02 6.43 -23.30
C ASP A 252 0.49 7.48 -22.29
N GLY A 253 0.19 7.31 -20.99
CA GLY A 253 0.57 8.22 -19.92
C GLY A 253 -0.37 9.42 -19.73
N THR A 254 -1.41 9.56 -20.53
CA THR A 254 -2.44 10.59 -20.30
C THR A 254 -3.28 10.24 -19.07
N PRO A 255 -3.68 11.21 -18.23
CA PRO A 255 -4.51 10.93 -17.07
C PRO A 255 -5.92 10.47 -17.51
N VAL A 256 -6.47 9.43 -16.86
CA VAL A 256 -7.86 9.00 -17.10
C VAL A 256 -8.84 10.06 -16.55
N TYR A 257 -8.46 10.69 -15.43
CA TYR A 257 -9.18 11.79 -14.80
C TYR A 257 -8.19 12.70 -14.05
N SER A 258 -8.57 13.95 -13.82
CA SER A 258 -7.73 14.90 -13.08
C SER A 258 -7.72 14.57 -11.58
N LEU A 259 -6.56 14.16 -11.05
CA LEU A 259 -6.37 13.87 -9.62
C LEU A 259 -6.30 15.14 -8.74
N GLY A 260 -6.29 16.33 -9.34
CA GLY A 260 -6.20 17.59 -8.61
C GLY A 260 -4.87 17.77 -7.85
N ILE A 261 -3.86 16.95 -8.16
CA ILE A 261 -2.50 17.09 -7.65
C ILE A 261 -1.85 18.19 -8.48
N LYS A 262 -1.58 19.34 -7.85
CA LYS A 262 -0.75 20.38 -8.47
C LYS A 262 0.67 19.81 -8.54
N THR A 263 1.05 19.27 -9.69
CA THR A 263 2.47 19.10 -9.97
C THR A 263 3.06 20.50 -9.96
N SER A 264 4.10 20.74 -9.16
CA SER A 264 4.92 21.93 -9.35
C SER A 264 5.50 21.79 -10.75
N SER A 265 4.84 22.39 -11.74
CA SER A 265 5.35 22.48 -13.10
C SER A 265 6.75 23.06 -12.98
N GLY A 266 7.76 22.26 -13.30
CA GLY A 266 9.09 22.77 -13.56
C GLY A 266 8.91 23.98 -14.48
N SER A 267 9.49 25.11 -14.06
CA SER A 267 9.46 26.38 -14.76
C SER A 267 9.93 26.19 -16.20
N GLY A 268 9.00 25.85 -17.08
CA GLY A 268 9.15 25.96 -18.51
C GLY A 268 9.17 27.45 -18.78
N THR A 269 10.37 28.00 -18.90
CA THR A 269 10.61 29.35 -19.42
C THR A 269 9.91 29.45 -20.76
N SER A 270 8.71 30.00 -20.75
CA SER A 270 8.04 30.50 -21.94
C SER A 270 8.78 31.78 -22.29
N THR A 271 9.73 31.66 -23.21
CA THR A 271 10.40 32.81 -23.82
C THR A 271 9.37 33.56 -24.67
N SER A 272 8.59 34.43 -24.04
CA SER A 272 7.84 35.47 -24.72
C SER A 272 8.80 36.61 -25.04
N THR A 273 9.29 36.64 -26.28
CA THR A 273 10.02 37.77 -26.84
C THR A 273 9.07 38.95 -26.96
N SER A 274 9.19 39.94 -26.08
CA SER A 274 8.61 41.27 -26.27
C SER A 274 9.63 42.35 -25.93
N THR A 275 9.86 43.18 -26.93
CA THR A 275 10.89 44.20 -27.08
C THR A 275 10.74 45.37 -26.10
N SER A 276 11.87 45.80 -25.55
CA SER A 276 12.27 47.14 -25.07
C SER A 276 11.28 48.00 -24.25
N GLY A 277 11.68 48.30 -23.01
CA GLY A 277 11.20 49.42 -22.22
C GLY A 277 12.10 49.69 -21.01
N THR A 278 13.09 50.56 -21.18
CA THR A 278 14.09 50.99 -20.20
C THR A 278 13.44 51.72 -19.01
N LYS A 279 13.86 51.43 -17.77
CA LYS A 279 14.24 52.45 -16.74
C LYS A 279 14.77 51.85 -15.43
N ASN A 280 16.00 52.29 -15.13
CA ASN A 280 16.79 52.36 -13.90
C ASN A 280 16.11 52.26 -12.52
N SER A 281 16.77 51.55 -11.60
CA SER A 281 17.30 51.96 -10.27
C SER A 281 17.20 50.81 -9.24
N THR A 282 17.95 50.65 -8.14
CA THR A 282 19.30 50.99 -7.65
C THR A 282 19.41 50.27 -6.29
N ALA A 283 20.47 49.47 -6.08
CA ALA A 283 21.22 49.18 -4.85
C ALA A 283 20.60 48.65 -3.53
N GLY A 284 21.39 47.79 -2.86
CA GLY A 284 21.39 47.48 -1.42
C GLY A 284 21.12 45.99 -1.15
N GLY A 285 22.03 45.12 -0.70
CA GLY A 285 23.23 45.27 0.14
C GLY A 285 22.96 44.65 1.52
N GLY A 286 23.65 43.57 1.89
CA GLY A 286 23.66 43.06 3.29
C GLY A 286 23.91 41.57 3.50
N SER A 287 25.14 41.21 3.87
CA SER A 287 25.62 39.89 4.30
C SER A 287 25.51 39.69 5.83
N SER A 288 25.48 38.42 6.28
CA SER A 288 26.13 37.83 7.50
C SER A 288 25.33 36.56 7.91
N SER A 289 25.83 35.33 8.09
CA SER A 289 27.05 34.68 8.62
C SER A 289 27.09 34.49 10.15
N GLY A 290 27.22 33.21 10.57
CA GLY A 290 27.60 32.76 11.91
C GLY A 290 26.66 31.64 12.41
N GLY A 291 27.08 30.50 12.96
CA GLY A 291 28.37 30.02 13.45
C GLY A 291 28.10 28.91 14.49
N TYR A 292 28.97 27.90 14.52
CA TYR A 292 28.91 26.58 15.18
C TYR A 292 28.83 26.51 16.72
N THR A 293 28.49 25.31 17.24
CA THR A 293 29.15 24.46 18.28
C THR A 293 28.12 23.43 18.80
N GLY A 294 28.36 22.17 19.18
CA GLY A 294 29.53 21.36 19.50
C GLY A 294 29.24 20.56 20.80
N GLY A 295 29.38 19.22 20.84
CA GLY A 295 29.32 18.46 22.10
C GLY A 295 29.08 16.94 21.98
N SER A 296 30.10 16.14 22.28
CA SER A 296 30.11 14.67 22.35
C SER A 296 29.96 14.16 23.79
N SER A 297 29.43 12.95 23.97
CA SER A 297 29.77 12.06 25.11
C SER A 297 29.32 10.62 24.84
N ALA A 298 30.20 9.67 25.15
CA ALA A 298 30.02 8.23 25.03
C ALA A 298 29.65 7.58 26.38
N GLY A 299 28.96 6.44 26.34
CA GLY A 299 28.74 5.57 27.50
C GLY A 299 28.10 4.25 27.08
N GLY A 300 28.85 3.15 27.20
CA GLY A 300 28.41 1.80 26.88
C GLY A 300 27.63 1.13 28.02
N GLY A 301 26.72 0.23 27.65
CA GLY A 301 26.00 -0.66 28.54
C GLY A 301 25.12 -1.61 27.74
N GLY A 302 25.38 -2.92 27.84
CA GLY A 302 24.62 -3.96 27.14
C GLY A 302 23.15 -3.94 27.55
N GLY A 303 22.26 -3.89 26.55
CA GLY A 303 20.82 -3.86 26.74
C GLY A 303 20.14 -4.67 25.63
N VAL A 304 19.21 -5.52 26.06
CA VAL A 304 18.25 -6.23 25.21
C VAL A 304 17.56 -5.21 24.31
N TYR A 305 17.68 -5.38 22.99
CA TYR A 305 17.14 -4.41 22.03
C TYR A 305 15.64 -4.64 21.85
N THR A 306 14.82 -3.88 22.58
CA THR A 306 13.47 -3.53 22.13
C THR A 306 13.63 -2.52 21.00
N PRO A 307 13.22 -2.81 19.75
CA PRO A 307 13.25 -1.80 18.70
C PRO A 307 12.35 -0.64 19.12
N GLY A 308 12.95 0.55 19.24
CA GLY A 308 12.22 1.77 19.51
C GLY A 308 11.18 2.00 18.43
N ILE A 309 9.92 2.09 18.85
CA ILE A 309 8.84 2.76 18.12
C ILE A 309 9.10 4.27 18.24
N THR A 310 10.22 4.73 17.69
CA THR A 310 10.56 6.14 17.62
C THR A 310 10.88 6.45 16.17
N GLU A 311 9.94 7.13 15.55
CA GLU A 311 10.08 7.86 14.28
C GLU A 311 10.62 7.01 13.12
N ASN A 312 9.77 6.12 12.61
CA ASN A 312 9.85 5.85 11.19
C ASN A 312 9.13 7.04 10.52
N PRO A 313 9.83 8.00 9.89
CA PRO A 313 9.11 8.96 9.07
C PRO A 313 8.44 8.11 8.00
N SER A 314 7.09 8.07 8.02
CA SER A 314 6.32 7.57 6.88
C SER A 314 6.99 8.19 5.65
N PRO A 315 7.58 7.40 4.75
CA PRO A 315 8.30 7.97 3.63
C PRO A 315 7.33 8.89 2.88
N ASP A 316 7.75 10.10 2.51
CA ASP A 316 6.93 11.09 1.77
C ASP A 316 6.61 10.63 0.33
N TYR A 317 6.43 9.32 0.09
CA TYR A 317 6.21 8.71 -1.20
C TYR A 317 4.79 8.16 -1.30
N MET A 318 4.05 8.63 -2.32
CA MET A 318 2.91 7.87 -2.81
C MET A 318 3.41 6.60 -3.49
N SER A 319 2.87 5.46 -3.05
CA SER A 319 3.16 4.19 -3.67
C SER A 319 2.00 3.80 -4.58
N ILE A 320 2.31 3.46 -5.83
CA ILE A 320 1.34 3.07 -6.84
C ILE A 320 1.78 1.71 -7.37
N SER A 321 0.87 0.73 -7.39
CA SER A 321 1.17 -0.58 -7.95
C SER A 321 0.98 -0.56 -9.48
N SER A 322 1.76 -1.39 -10.17
CA SER A 322 1.68 -1.56 -11.62
C SER A 322 2.06 -3.00 -11.96
N ALA A 323 1.30 -3.66 -12.84
CA ALA A 323 1.73 -4.90 -13.46
C ALA A 323 2.71 -4.58 -14.60
N GLY A 324 3.81 -5.32 -14.68
CA GLY A 324 4.91 -5.05 -15.62
C GLY A 324 4.46 -5.02 -17.09
N GLY A 325 4.39 -3.81 -17.67
CA GLY A 325 4.37 -3.58 -19.10
C GLY A 325 5.80 -3.49 -19.67
N LYS A 326 6.04 -4.07 -20.85
CA LYS A 326 7.30 -3.89 -21.59
C LYS A 326 7.37 -2.45 -22.14
N GLY A 327 7.78 -1.49 -21.31
CA GLY A 327 8.01 -0.12 -21.71
C GLY A 327 9.10 0.52 -20.86
N ARG A 328 10.24 0.87 -21.48
CA ARG A 328 11.27 1.69 -20.82
C ARG A 328 10.74 3.12 -20.75
N PHE A 329 10.35 3.58 -19.56
CA PHE A 329 10.20 5.01 -19.30
C PHE A 329 10.95 5.38 -18.02
N VAL A 330 11.94 6.25 -18.19
CA VAL A 330 12.66 6.95 -17.12
C VAL A 330 11.92 8.24 -16.88
N VAL A 331 11.13 8.30 -15.82
CA VAL A 331 10.70 9.54 -15.17
C VAL A 331 10.92 9.34 -13.68
N CYS A 332 11.64 10.26 -13.03
CA CYS A 332 11.93 10.24 -11.60
C CYS A 332 10.62 10.33 -10.78
N VAL A 333 10.01 9.16 -10.54
CA VAL A 333 9.10 8.88 -9.44
C VAL A 333 9.70 7.64 -8.80
N PHE A 334 10.01 7.68 -7.51
CA PHE A 334 10.61 6.54 -6.81
C PHE A 334 9.60 5.39 -6.78
N PHE A 335 9.72 4.47 -7.75
CA PHE A 335 8.92 3.26 -7.83
C PHE A 335 9.33 2.30 -6.72
N PHE A 336 8.41 2.02 -5.78
CA PHE A 336 8.49 0.83 -4.95
C PHE A 336 8.02 -0.36 -5.80
N LEU A 337 8.96 -1.16 -6.29
CA LEU A 337 8.64 -2.38 -7.03
C LEU A 337 8.25 -3.47 -6.04
N MET A 338 6.96 -3.76 -5.94
CA MET A 338 6.47 -4.95 -5.25
C MET A 338 6.54 -6.13 -6.23
N LEU A 339 7.52 -7.02 -6.07
CA LEU A 339 7.58 -8.25 -6.85
C LEU A 339 6.53 -9.23 -6.30
N CYS A 340 5.36 -9.31 -6.94
CA CYS A 340 4.41 -10.39 -6.72
C CYS A 340 4.96 -11.69 -7.33
N ILE A 341 5.37 -12.62 -6.47
CA ILE A 341 5.76 -13.97 -6.89
C ILE A 341 4.49 -14.81 -6.93
N ILE A 342 4.25 -15.53 -8.03
CA ILE A 342 3.12 -16.42 -8.30
C ILE A 342 1.91 -15.73 -8.99
N LYS A 343 2.09 -15.26 -10.22
CA LYS A 343 0.95 -15.17 -11.17
C LYS A 343 1.09 -16.07 -12.39
N HIS A 344 2.30 -16.60 -12.71
CA HIS A 344 2.51 -17.33 -13.98
C HIS A 344 3.58 -18.45 -14.03
N ARG A 345 3.96 -19.09 -12.92
CA ARG A 345 4.79 -20.32 -13.01
C ARG A 345 4.46 -21.35 -11.93
N LEU A 346 3.45 -22.17 -12.21
CA LEU A 346 3.47 -23.63 -12.03
C LEU A 346 2.74 -24.26 -13.22
#